data_AF-A0A3M1XSJ1-F1
#
_entry.id   AF-A0A3M1XSJ1-F1
#
_cell.length_a   1.000
_cell.length_b   1.000
_cell.length_c   1.000
_cell.angle_alpha   90.00
_cell.angle_beta   90.00
_cell.angle_gamma   90.00
#
_symmetry.space_group_name_H-M   'P 1'
#
loop_
_entity.id
_entity.type
_entity.pdbx_description
1 polymer ?
#
loop_
_entity_poly.entity_id
_entity_poly.type
_entity_poly.pdbx_seq_one_letter_code
_entity_poly.pdbx_strand_id
1 'polypeptide(L)'
;MLLILGLAACKGGETPPPPDTFDRGAMLRHWSETLIRPGYAAATTTAASLLAQVEALDATADTSSLLAARLAWQEAATAWQAVQFYDFGPAENSFGTLLEDLGTFPADTAGIEAYLTAGDTTLANFDRDTRGFAALDYLLFAPQGGSVGTTAARLGGPGGAPRRAYLRAVARDLHSRLAAVEA
;
A
#
# COMPACT_ATOMS: atom_id res chain seq x y z
N MET A 1 9.48 -52.23 40.51
CA MET A 1 10.87 -52.10 40.01
C MET A 1 10.82 -51.18 38.80
N LEU A 2 11.15 -49.90 39.00
CA LEU A 2 10.94 -48.82 38.03
C LEU A 2 12.08 -48.84 37.00
N LEU A 3 11.76 -49.13 35.75
CA LEU A 3 12.72 -49.16 34.64
C LEU A 3 12.95 -47.71 34.16
N ILE A 4 14.11 -47.13 34.51
CA ILE A 4 14.52 -45.80 34.04
C ILE A 4 15.15 -45.98 32.66
N LEU A 5 14.48 -45.46 31.63
CA LEU A 5 14.98 -45.36 30.27
C LEU A 5 15.92 -44.14 30.18
N GLY A 6 17.23 -44.38 30.14
CA GLY A 6 18.23 -43.32 29.99
C GLY A 6 18.26 -42.80 28.55
N LEU A 7 17.94 -41.52 28.35
CA LEU A 7 18.23 -40.80 27.10
C LEU A 7 19.74 -40.57 27.02
N ALA A 8 20.45 -41.46 26.34
CA ALA A 8 21.83 -41.21 25.94
C ALA A 8 21.81 -40.18 24.80
N ALA A 9 22.07 -38.91 25.13
CA ALA A 9 22.46 -37.92 24.13
C ALA A 9 23.79 -38.36 23.53
N CYS A 10 23.78 -38.77 22.26
CA CYS A 10 25.01 -38.99 21.51
C CYS A 10 25.79 -37.68 21.47
N LYS A 11 26.84 -37.55 22.28
CA LYS A 11 27.90 -36.57 22.06
C LYS A 11 28.73 -37.04 20.86
N GLY A 12 28.14 -36.92 19.67
CA GLY A 12 28.89 -36.98 18.42
C GLY A 12 29.94 -35.88 18.47
N GLY A 13 31.20 -36.22 18.20
CA GLY A 13 32.32 -35.29 18.27
C GLY A 13 31.96 -33.97 17.58
N GLU A 14 32.11 -32.87 18.32
CA GLU A 14 31.85 -31.52 17.83
C GLU A 14 32.92 -31.18 16.79
N THR A 15 32.71 -31.61 15.55
CA THR A 15 33.36 -30.97 14.42
C THR A 15 32.89 -29.52 14.41
N PRO A 16 33.79 -28.53 14.49
CA PRO A 16 33.39 -27.13 14.37
C PRO A 16 32.59 -26.97 13.08
N PRO A 17 31.48 -26.21 13.08
CA PRO A 17 30.80 -25.90 11.84
C PRO A 17 31.82 -25.26 10.89
N PRO A 18 31.74 -25.54 9.58
CA PRO A 18 32.63 -24.91 8.61
C PRO A 18 32.55 -23.39 8.76
N PRO A 19 33.68 -22.68 8.57
CA PRO A 19 33.70 -21.23 8.70
C PRO A 19 32.67 -20.60 7.77
N ASP A 20 31.92 -19.63 8.28
CA ASP A 20 30.92 -18.88 7.52
C ASP A 20 31.63 -17.98 6.49
N THR A 21 31.63 -18.43 5.24
CA THR A 21 32.24 -17.70 4.11
C THR A 21 31.23 -16.85 3.34
N PHE A 22 29.96 -16.78 3.79
CA PHE A 22 28.94 -16.03 3.06
C PHE A 22 29.06 -14.54 3.35
N ASP A 23 29.26 -13.75 2.30
CA ASP A 23 29.34 -12.29 2.40
C ASP A 23 27.93 -11.68 2.53
N ARG A 24 27.43 -11.66 3.77
CA ARG A 24 26.16 -10.98 4.12
C ARG A 24 26.19 -9.49 3.78
N GLY A 25 27.36 -8.85 3.83
CA GLY A 25 27.52 -7.43 3.51
C GLY A 25 27.24 -7.16 2.02
N ALA A 26 27.81 -7.99 1.14
CA ALA A 26 27.53 -7.93 -0.30
C ALA A 26 26.05 -8.21 -0.61
N MET A 27 25.45 -9.21 0.05
CA MET A 27 24.02 -9.52 -0.10
C MET A 27 23.14 -8.32 0.29
N LEU A 28 23.35 -7.73 1.47
CA LEU A 28 22.55 -6.60 1.96
C LEU A 28 22.73 -5.36 1.09
N ARG A 29 23.95 -5.11 0.59
CA ARG A 29 24.23 -4.04 -0.36
C ARG A 29 23.43 -4.25 -1.65
N HIS A 30 23.46 -5.46 -2.21
CA HIS A 30 22.67 -5.80 -3.40
C HIS A 30 21.16 -5.61 -3.17
N TRP A 31 20.62 -6.09 -2.04
CA TRP A 31 19.21 -5.88 -1.70
C TRP A 31 18.86 -4.39 -1.64
N SER A 32 19.68 -3.60 -0.95
CA SER A 32 19.45 -2.17 -0.81
C SER A 32 19.53 -1.41 -2.15
N GLU A 33 20.55 -1.68 -2.96
CA GLU A 33 20.85 -0.92 -4.18
C GLU A 33 20.08 -1.40 -5.41
N THR A 34 19.72 -2.69 -5.47
CA THR A 34 19.09 -3.28 -6.66
C THR A 34 17.61 -3.61 -6.46
N LEU A 35 17.15 -3.82 -5.22
CA LEU A 35 15.75 -4.21 -4.95
C LEU A 35 14.99 -3.09 -4.24
N ILE A 36 15.42 -2.71 -3.03
CA ILE A 36 14.66 -1.83 -2.13
C ILE A 36 14.57 -0.41 -2.71
N ARG A 37 15.72 0.24 -2.97
CA ARG A 37 15.73 1.62 -3.48
C ARG A 37 15.05 1.77 -4.84
N PRO A 38 15.38 0.96 -5.86
CA PRO A 38 14.69 1.05 -7.15
C PRO A 38 13.20 0.71 -7.05
N GLY A 39 12.82 -0.23 -6.17
CA GLY A 39 11.43 -0.58 -5.94
C GLY A 39 10.61 0.58 -5.37
N TYR A 40 11.12 1.27 -4.35
CA TYR A 40 10.44 2.44 -3.77
C TYR A 40 10.36 3.59 -4.78
N ALA A 41 11.43 3.86 -5.56
CA ALA A 41 11.38 4.85 -6.62
C ALA A 41 10.31 4.55 -7.69
N ALA A 42 10.15 3.27 -8.06
CA ALA A 42 9.09 2.84 -8.96
C ALA A 42 7.68 3.00 -8.33
N ALA A 43 7.53 2.68 -7.05
CA ALA A 43 6.29 2.88 -6.31
C ALA A 43 5.92 4.38 -6.21
N THR A 44 6.88 5.27 -5.89
CA THR A 44 6.67 6.72 -5.87
C THR A 44 6.24 7.24 -7.25
N THR A 45 6.94 6.82 -8.31
CA THR A 45 6.65 7.25 -9.69
C THR A 45 5.25 6.84 -10.14
N THR A 46 4.87 5.59 -9.88
CA THR A 46 3.53 5.08 -10.23
C THR A 46 2.44 5.70 -9.37
N ALA A 47 2.70 5.99 -8.09
CA ALA A 47 1.79 6.76 -7.22
C ALA A 47 1.59 8.20 -7.70
N ALA A 48 2.63 8.86 -8.22
CA ALA A 48 2.52 10.19 -8.83
C ALA A 48 1.65 10.14 -10.10
N SER A 49 1.81 9.11 -10.93
CA SER A 49 0.95 8.87 -12.10
C SER A 49 -0.51 8.66 -11.71
N LEU A 50 -0.77 7.85 -10.66
CA LEU A 50 -2.11 7.65 -10.11
C LEU A 50 -2.73 8.96 -9.62
N LEU A 51 -2.00 9.76 -8.85
CA LEU A 51 -2.47 11.06 -8.39
C LEU A 51 -2.85 11.97 -9.58
N ALA A 52 -2.02 12.02 -10.63
CA ALA A 52 -2.31 12.81 -11.82
C ALA A 52 -3.60 12.34 -12.54
N GLN A 53 -3.81 11.03 -12.67
CA GLN A 53 -5.05 10.49 -13.27
C GLN A 53 -6.28 10.73 -12.39
N VAL A 54 -6.13 10.68 -11.07
CA VAL A 54 -7.19 11.04 -10.11
C VAL A 54 -7.54 12.52 -10.19
N GLU A 55 -6.56 13.41 -10.35
CA GLU A 55 -6.81 14.85 -10.54
C GLU A 55 -7.49 15.13 -11.90
N ALA A 56 -7.13 14.40 -12.96
CA ALA A 56 -7.84 14.46 -14.24
C ALA A 56 -9.30 13.96 -14.13
N LEU A 57 -9.52 12.90 -13.35
CA LEU A 57 -10.86 12.37 -13.04
C LEU A 57 -11.70 13.34 -12.20
N ASP A 58 -11.09 14.10 -11.29
CA ASP A 58 -11.79 15.15 -10.54
C ASP A 58 -12.30 16.28 -11.44
N ALA A 59 -11.48 16.65 -12.44
CA ALA A 59 -11.83 17.68 -13.41
C ALA A 59 -12.94 17.22 -14.38
N THR A 60 -12.89 15.98 -14.85
CA THR A 60 -13.88 15.39 -15.76
C THR A 60 -14.21 13.96 -15.32
N ALA A 61 -15.32 13.77 -14.63
CA ALA A 61 -15.73 12.45 -14.14
C ALA A 61 -16.57 11.69 -15.18
N ASP A 62 -15.89 11.01 -16.09
CA ASP A 62 -16.49 10.18 -17.14
C ASP A 62 -15.88 8.77 -17.20
N THR A 63 -16.36 7.94 -18.12
CA THR A 63 -15.86 6.57 -18.27
C THR A 63 -14.38 6.51 -18.67
N SER A 64 -13.90 7.47 -19.47
CA SER A 64 -12.53 7.44 -20.00
C SER A 64 -11.51 7.77 -18.91
N SER A 65 -11.74 8.87 -18.20
CA SER A 65 -10.94 9.29 -17.03
C SER A 65 -10.96 8.24 -15.91
N LEU A 66 -12.10 7.59 -15.68
CA LEU A 66 -12.20 6.51 -14.69
C LEU A 66 -11.36 5.30 -15.08
N LEU A 67 -11.37 4.89 -16.36
CA LEU A 67 -10.53 3.79 -16.84
C LEU A 67 -9.04 4.12 -16.73
N ALA A 68 -8.65 5.36 -17.03
CA ALA A 68 -7.27 5.82 -16.87
C ALA A 68 -6.83 5.79 -15.40
N ALA A 69 -7.66 6.25 -14.46
CA ALA A 69 -7.38 6.18 -13.03
C ALA A 69 -7.29 4.74 -12.51
N ARG A 70 -8.14 3.82 -13.01
CA ARG A 70 -8.08 2.39 -12.66
C ARG A 70 -6.81 1.72 -13.14
N LEU A 71 -6.36 2.02 -14.37
CA LEU A 71 -5.11 1.50 -14.90
C LEU A 71 -3.92 1.99 -14.05
N ALA A 72 -3.87 3.29 -13.77
CA ALA A 72 -2.81 3.85 -12.93
C ALA A 72 -2.85 3.30 -11.50
N TRP A 73 -4.04 2.99 -10.95
CA TRP A 73 -4.18 2.34 -9.65
C TRP A 73 -3.58 0.94 -9.68
N GLN A 74 -3.84 0.16 -10.73
CA GLN A 74 -3.30 -1.19 -10.87
C GLN A 74 -1.76 -1.17 -10.99
N GLU A 75 -1.20 -0.23 -11.74
CA GLU A 75 0.26 -0.04 -11.85
C GLU A 75 0.88 0.32 -10.50
N ALA A 76 0.30 1.29 -9.79
CA ALA A 76 0.76 1.70 -8.46
C ALA A 76 0.64 0.59 -7.42
N ALA A 77 -0.48 -0.15 -7.42
CA ALA A 77 -0.69 -1.28 -6.51
C ALA A 77 0.32 -2.40 -6.76
N THR A 78 0.64 -2.68 -8.04
CA THR A 78 1.65 -3.69 -8.40
C THR A 78 3.04 -3.27 -7.95
N ALA A 79 3.43 -2.01 -8.19
CA ALA A 79 4.72 -1.48 -7.74
C ALA A 79 4.83 -1.50 -6.20
N TRP A 80 3.76 -1.12 -5.50
CA TRP A 80 3.68 -1.18 -4.04
C TRP A 80 3.84 -2.61 -3.50
N GLN A 81 3.15 -3.59 -4.09
CA GLN A 81 3.25 -4.99 -3.67
C GLN A 81 4.69 -5.52 -3.70
N ALA A 82 5.54 -5.01 -4.60
CA ALA A 82 6.94 -5.39 -4.70
C ALA A 82 7.82 -4.85 -3.57
N VAL A 83 7.34 -3.86 -2.80
CA VAL A 83 8.13 -3.21 -1.73
C VAL A 83 7.46 -3.17 -0.36
N GLN A 84 6.17 -3.50 -0.27
CA GLN A 84 5.38 -3.39 0.97
C GLN A 84 5.93 -4.17 2.18
N PHE A 85 6.82 -5.14 1.95
CA PHE A 85 7.45 -5.95 2.99
C PHE A 85 8.78 -5.36 3.50
N TYR A 86 9.32 -4.33 2.84
CA TYR A 86 10.48 -3.56 3.31
C TYR A 86 10.05 -2.47 4.29
N ASP A 87 9.25 -2.85 5.27
CA ASP A 87 8.49 -1.96 6.14
C ASP A 87 9.27 -1.57 7.40
N PHE A 88 10.51 -1.13 7.21
CA PHE A 88 11.46 -0.76 8.26
C PHE A 88 12.27 0.49 7.88
N GLY A 89 12.93 1.13 8.86
CA GLY A 89 13.78 2.28 8.59
C GLY A 89 12.94 3.49 8.16
N PRO A 90 13.17 4.10 6.98
CA PRO A 90 12.35 5.25 6.53
C PRO A 90 10.86 4.93 6.37
N ALA A 91 10.48 3.66 6.22
CA ALA A 91 9.09 3.22 6.19
C ALA A 91 8.42 3.18 7.58
N GLU A 92 9.18 3.34 8.67
CA GLU A 92 8.65 3.49 10.03
C GLU A 92 8.38 4.96 10.35
N ASN A 93 7.31 5.22 11.09
CA ASN A 93 6.97 6.54 11.60
C ASN A 93 6.55 6.46 13.07
N SER A 94 6.41 7.63 13.72
CA SER A 94 6.06 7.72 15.14
C SER A 94 4.73 7.05 15.52
N PHE A 95 3.89 6.75 14.53
CA PHE A 95 2.54 6.23 14.71
C PHE A 95 2.37 4.82 14.14
N GLY A 96 3.41 4.21 13.55
CA GLY A 96 3.38 2.86 12.98
C GLY A 96 4.22 2.75 11.72
N THR A 97 3.75 2.00 10.73
CA THR A 97 4.52 1.73 9.51
C THR A 97 3.81 2.15 8.22
N LEU A 98 4.56 2.20 7.13
CA LEU A 98 4.04 2.53 5.80
C LEU A 98 3.03 1.46 5.33
N LEU A 99 3.26 0.18 5.65
CA LEU A 99 2.29 -0.89 5.37
C LEU A 99 0.97 -0.64 6.06
N GLU A 100 0.99 -0.25 7.33
CA GLU A 100 -0.24 0.04 8.05
C GLU A 100 -0.97 1.26 7.44
N ASP A 101 -0.24 2.27 6.99
CA ASP A 101 -0.85 3.47 6.42
C ASP A 101 -1.36 3.30 4.97
N LEU A 102 -0.71 2.47 4.15
CA LEU A 102 -1.04 2.32 2.72
C LEU A 102 -1.66 0.97 2.35
N GLY A 103 -1.36 -0.09 3.10
CA GLY A 103 -1.67 -1.48 2.78
C GLY A 103 -2.69 -2.14 3.70
N THR A 104 -3.29 -1.42 4.65
CA THR A 104 -4.36 -1.96 5.49
C THR A 104 -5.51 -2.49 4.63
N PHE A 105 -5.92 -3.72 4.90
CA PHE A 105 -6.94 -4.45 4.16
C PHE A 105 -7.78 -5.33 5.11
N PRO A 106 -9.10 -5.45 4.91
CA PRO A 106 -9.93 -4.79 3.90
C PRO A 106 -10.20 -3.31 4.22
N ALA A 107 -10.77 -2.57 3.27
CA ALA A 107 -11.21 -1.20 3.53
C ALA A 107 -12.49 -1.16 4.38
N ASP A 108 -12.56 -0.24 5.35
CA ASP A 108 -13.81 0.10 6.02
C ASP A 108 -14.65 1.03 5.14
N THR A 109 -15.47 0.41 4.30
CA THR A 109 -16.37 1.14 3.41
C THR A 109 -17.39 2.00 4.15
N ALA A 110 -17.79 1.63 5.37
CA ALA A 110 -18.74 2.42 6.15
C ALA A 110 -18.07 3.67 6.70
N GLY A 111 -16.85 3.56 7.22
CA GLY A 111 -16.02 4.69 7.62
C GLY A 111 -15.73 5.65 6.46
N ILE A 112 -15.39 5.11 5.28
CA ILE A 112 -15.21 5.94 4.07
C ILE A 112 -16.49 6.73 3.77
N GLU A 113 -17.66 6.10 3.68
CA GLU A 113 -18.92 6.81 3.40
C GLU A 113 -19.28 7.84 4.50
N ALA A 114 -18.90 7.60 5.76
CA ALA A 114 -19.06 8.55 6.84
C ALA A 114 -18.18 9.80 6.63
N TYR A 115 -16.91 9.64 6.28
CA TYR A 115 -16.01 10.76 5.96
C TYR A 115 -16.46 11.53 4.72
N LEU A 116 -16.97 10.83 3.69
CA LEU A 116 -17.58 11.46 2.51
C LEU A 116 -18.78 12.34 2.90
N THR A 117 -19.64 11.85 3.78
CA THR A 117 -20.83 12.57 4.26
C THR A 117 -20.44 13.79 5.10
N ALA A 118 -19.40 13.66 5.92
CA ALA A 118 -18.88 14.75 6.74
C ALA A 118 -18.08 15.80 5.92
N GLY A 119 -17.63 15.45 4.71
CA GLY A 119 -16.74 16.29 3.91
C GLY A 119 -15.33 16.39 4.49
N ASP A 120 -14.93 15.44 5.32
CA ASP A 120 -13.60 15.39 5.93
C ASP A 120 -12.63 14.63 5.02
N THR A 121 -11.60 15.33 4.56
CA THR A 121 -10.53 14.76 3.73
C THR A 121 -9.16 14.92 4.38
N THR A 122 -9.12 15.14 5.69
CA THR A 122 -7.86 15.41 6.41
C THR A 122 -6.99 14.17 6.53
N LEU A 123 -7.60 12.99 6.61
CA LEU A 123 -6.95 11.70 6.87
C LEU A 123 -6.08 11.70 8.14
N ALA A 124 -6.25 12.70 9.01
CA ALA A 124 -5.50 12.89 10.24
C ALA A 124 -6.11 12.06 11.39
N ASN A 125 -6.28 10.77 11.14
CA ASN A 125 -6.90 9.80 12.05
C ASN A 125 -6.10 8.49 12.08
N PHE A 126 -6.52 7.56 12.94
CA PHE A 126 -5.96 6.21 13.02
C PHE A 126 -6.79 5.15 12.28
N ASP A 127 -7.82 5.56 11.54
CA ASP A 127 -8.71 4.69 10.76
C ASP A 127 -8.03 4.31 9.44
N ARG A 128 -6.96 3.52 9.55
CA ARG A 128 -6.06 3.18 8.44
C ARG A 128 -6.74 2.41 7.31
N ASP A 129 -7.80 1.67 7.63
CA ASP A 129 -8.68 0.99 6.69
C ASP A 129 -9.61 1.93 5.90
N THR A 130 -9.58 3.24 6.16
CA THR A 130 -10.31 4.25 5.38
C THR A 130 -9.42 5.01 4.37
N ARG A 131 -8.14 4.65 4.27
CA ARG A 131 -7.15 5.21 3.34
C ARG A 131 -6.32 4.12 2.66
N GLY A 132 -5.29 4.51 1.91
CA GLY A 132 -4.41 3.58 1.20
C GLY A 132 -5.05 2.89 -0.01
N PHE A 133 -4.42 1.81 -0.47
CA PHE A 133 -4.79 1.13 -1.72
C PHE A 133 -6.19 0.52 -1.69
N ALA A 134 -6.62 -0.04 -0.55
CA ALA A 134 -7.94 -0.65 -0.41
C ALA A 134 -9.07 0.39 -0.47
N ALA A 135 -8.86 1.58 0.10
CA ALA A 135 -9.83 2.68 -0.01
C ALA A 135 -9.91 3.20 -1.45
N LEU A 136 -8.78 3.31 -2.15
CA LEU A 136 -8.77 3.70 -3.56
C LEU A 136 -9.48 2.67 -4.45
N ASP A 137 -9.31 1.37 -4.16
CA ASP A 137 -10.06 0.30 -4.85
C ASP A 137 -11.56 0.50 -4.68
N TYR A 138 -12.02 0.69 -3.44
CA TYR A 138 -13.44 0.93 -3.14
C TYR A 138 -14.01 2.16 -3.87
N LEU A 139 -13.22 3.23 -3.99
CA LEU A 139 -13.66 4.49 -4.61
C LEU A 139 -13.68 4.42 -6.13
N LEU A 140 -12.73 3.70 -6.74
CA LEU A 140 -12.53 3.62 -8.19
C LEU A 140 -13.28 2.46 -8.83
N PHE A 141 -13.54 1.37 -8.11
CA PHE A 141 -14.14 0.16 -8.63
C PHE A 141 -15.58 0.00 -8.14
N ALA A 142 -16.36 -0.77 -8.91
CA ALA A 142 -17.74 -1.02 -8.56
C ALA A 142 -17.80 -2.14 -7.50
N PRO A 143 -18.71 -2.07 -6.51
CA PRO A 143 -19.09 -3.26 -5.76
C PRO A 143 -19.62 -4.34 -6.72
N GLN A 144 -19.57 -5.61 -6.32
CA GLN A 144 -19.96 -6.73 -7.19
C GLN A 144 -21.27 -6.46 -7.95
N GLY A 145 -21.21 -6.59 -9.28
CA GLY A 145 -22.35 -6.39 -10.18
C GLY A 145 -22.50 -4.98 -10.78
N GLY A 146 -21.69 -3.99 -10.35
CA GLY A 146 -21.71 -2.66 -10.96
C GLY A 146 -20.81 -2.53 -12.19
N SER A 147 -21.18 -1.64 -13.11
CA SER A 147 -20.42 -1.34 -14.34
C SER A 147 -19.53 -0.11 -14.17
N VAL A 148 -18.58 0.09 -15.09
CA VAL A 148 -17.78 1.33 -15.17
C VAL A 148 -18.67 2.58 -15.25
N GLY A 149 -19.77 2.51 -15.99
CA GLY A 149 -20.73 3.62 -16.12
C GLY A 149 -21.43 3.96 -14.80
N THR A 150 -21.82 2.95 -14.01
CA THR A 150 -22.42 3.20 -12.69
C THR A 150 -21.44 3.82 -11.70
N THR A 151 -20.15 3.46 -11.80
CA THR A 151 -19.10 4.04 -10.95
C THR A 151 -18.80 5.49 -11.36
N ALA A 152 -18.67 5.75 -12.67
CA ALA A 152 -18.50 7.10 -13.21
C ALA A 152 -19.69 8.00 -12.82
N ALA A 153 -20.92 7.48 -12.83
CA ALA A 153 -22.09 8.21 -12.38
C ALA A 153 -22.05 8.60 -10.88
N ARG A 154 -21.52 7.73 -9.99
CA ARG A 154 -21.31 8.05 -8.57
C ARG A 154 -20.25 9.14 -8.35
N LEU A 155 -19.32 9.29 -9.29
CA LEU A 155 -18.29 10.33 -9.28
C LEU A 155 -18.77 11.61 -9.99
N GLY A 156 -19.78 11.53 -10.85
CA GLY A 156 -20.25 12.64 -11.68
C GLY A 156 -21.05 13.71 -10.95
N GLY A 157 -21.08 14.90 -11.56
CA GLY A 157 -21.89 16.03 -11.11
C GLY A 157 -21.56 16.57 -9.70
N PRO A 158 -22.42 17.45 -9.16
CA PRO A 158 -22.25 18.00 -7.81
C PRO A 158 -22.35 16.94 -6.71
N GLY A 159 -23.21 15.93 -6.87
CA GLY A 159 -23.39 14.87 -5.89
C GLY A 159 -22.16 13.97 -5.71
N GLY A 160 -21.35 13.79 -6.76
CA GLY A 160 -20.09 13.05 -6.69
C GLY A 160 -18.91 13.86 -6.15
N ALA A 161 -19.04 15.17 -5.93
CA ALA A 161 -17.93 16.03 -5.53
C ALA A 161 -17.25 15.62 -4.21
N PRO A 162 -17.98 15.23 -3.13
CA PRO A 162 -17.33 14.73 -1.91
C PRO A 162 -16.49 13.47 -2.17
N ARG A 163 -16.99 12.55 -2.99
CA ARG A 163 -16.28 11.32 -3.36
C ARG A 163 -14.99 11.61 -4.11
N ARG A 164 -15.02 12.53 -5.08
CA ARG A 164 -13.81 12.92 -5.84
C ARG A 164 -12.80 13.65 -4.95
N ALA A 165 -13.28 14.50 -4.03
CA ALA A 165 -12.42 15.19 -3.07
C ALA A 165 -11.67 14.21 -2.17
N TYR A 166 -12.37 13.22 -1.61
CA TYR A 166 -11.76 12.20 -0.77
C TYR A 166 -10.84 11.26 -1.56
N LEU A 167 -11.25 10.83 -2.76
CA LEU A 167 -10.41 10.05 -3.68
C LEU A 167 -9.07 10.75 -3.95
N ARG A 168 -9.10 12.05 -4.26
CA ARG A 168 -7.89 12.86 -4.45
C ARG A 168 -7.07 12.99 -3.17
N ALA A 169 -7.71 13.14 -2.02
CA ALA A 169 -7.01 13.21 -0.74
C ALA A 169 -6.24 11.91 -0.44
N VAL A 170 -6.88 10.75 -0.61
CA VAL A 170 -6.23 9.45 -0.42
C VAL A 170 -5.10 9.22 -1.43
N ALA A 171 -5.29 9.56 -2.70
CA ALA A 171 -4.24 9.43 -3.71
C ALA A 171 -3.02 10.34 -3.42
N ARG A 172 -3.28 11.55 -2.90
CA ARG A 172 -2.24 12.50 -2.51
C ARG A 172 -1.48 12.03 -1.27
N ASP A 173 -2.19 11.55 -0.25
CA ASP A 173 -1.60 10.98 0.97
C ASP A 173 -0.69 9.79 0.61
N LEU A 174 -1.18 8.88 -0.23
CA LEU A 174 -0.42 7.73 -0.73
C LEU A 174 0.90 8.15 -1.41
N HIS A 175 0.83 9.08 -2.37
CA HIS A 175 2.03 9.59 -3.03
C HIS A 175 2.98 10.29 -2.05
N SER A 176 2.45 11.13 -1.14
CA SER A 176 3.27 11.88 -0.19
C SER A 176 4.05 10.97 0.78
N ARG A 177 3.44 9.86 1.21
CA ARG A 177 4.06 8.90 2.11
C ARG A 177 5.15 8.08 1.41
N LEU A 178 4.92 7.68 0.16
CA LEU A 178 5.95 7.00 -0.65
C LEU A 178 7.14 7.93 -0.93
N ALA A 179 6.87 9.19 -1.31
CA ALA A 179 7.91 10.18 -1.54
C ALA A 179 8.76 10.46 -0.28
N ALA A 180 8.15 10.38 0.92
CA ALA A 180 8.87 10.56 2.18
C ALA A 180 9.83 9.40 2.52
N VAL A 181 9.61 8.20 1.99
CA VAL A 181 10.50 7.04 2.16
C VAL A 181 11.68 7.07 1.19
N GLU A 182 11.51 7.70 0.03
CA GLU A 182 12.56 7.84 -0.99
C GLU A 182 13.59 8.95 -0.66
N ALA A 183 13.19 9.96 0.14
CA ALA A 183 14.00 11.13 0.49
C ALA A 183 15.17 10.82 1.44
#